data_AF-A0A965AM42-F1
#
_entry.id   AF-A0A965AM42-F1
#
_cell.length_a   1.000
_cell.length_b   1.000
_cell.length_c   1.000
_cell.angle_alpha   90.00
_cell.angle_beta   90.00
_cell.angle_gamma   90.00
#
_symmetry.space_group_name_H-M   'P 1'
#
loop_
_entity.id
_entity.type
_entity.pdbx_description
1 polymer ?
#
loop_
_entity_poly.entity_id
_entity_poly.type
_entity_poly.pdbx_seq_one_letter_code
_entity_poly.pdbx_strand_id
1 'polypeptide(L)'
;MTKDKDNHPHLTIVSDDGDKLTAKQEHFCQLVAQGQTLTDAYKTAYNVKEGTKPSTVWVNASNLATKNTKVTSRIKAITEEITARKRTEEDKLKIWVTDQLKSEAMNAQSDSARVAALTQLGRSIGMFSDRVETEEKSDRTASDIEADLQRRLAVLMRPCVAGRSGWGSRSIASS
;
A
#
# COMPACT_ATOMS: atom_id res chain seq x y z
N MET A 1 8.21 76.98 20.78
CA MET A 1 8.57 75.58 21.12
C MET A 1 7.73 74.63 20.27
N THR A 2 8.26 74.18 19.15
CA THR A 2 7.68 73.10 18.33
C THR A 2 7.91 71.77 19.03
N LYS A 3 6.84 71.04 19.33
CA LYS A 3 6.92 69.69 19.88
C LYS A 3 7.08 68.72 18.71
N ASP A 4 8.30 68.22 18.51
CA ASP A 4 8.55 67.06 17.67
C ASP A 4 7.79 65.87 18.25
N LYS A 5 6.95 65.24 17.43
CA LYS A 5 6.23 64.03 17.78
C LYS A 5 7.11 62.86 17.35
N ASP A 6 7.74 62.20 18.33
CA ASP A 6 8.49 60.98 18.11
C ASP A 6 7.55 59.88 17.61
N ASN A 7 7.58 59.65 16.29
CA ASN A 7 6.83 58.59 15.64
C ASN A 7 7.66 57.30 15.73
N HIS A 8 7.51 56.57 16.84
CA HIS A 8 8.17 55.28 16.99
C HIS A 8 7.51 54.25 16.06
N PRO A 9 8.28 53.52 15.23
CA PRO A 9 7.72 52.51 14.34
C PRO A 9 7.15 51.35 15.16
N HIS A 10 5.85 51.11 15.00
CA HIS A 10 5.15 49.97 15.56
C HIS A 10 5.55 48.71 14.78
N LEU A 11 6.52 47.95 15.30
CA LEU A 11 6.89 46.65 14.78
C LEU A 11 5.73 45.67 15.03
N THR A 12 4.94 45.38 14.00
CA THR A 12 4.08 44.19 13.99
C THR A 12 4.93 42.97 13.64
N ILE A 13 4.86 41.92 14.45
CA ILE A 13 5.28 40.60 14.01
C ILE A 13 4.36 40.26 12.83
N VAL A 14 4.91 40.27 11.62
CA VAL A 14 4.24 39.66 10.47
C VAL A 14 4.29 38.17 10.73
N SER A 15 3.30 37.67 11.46
CA SER A 15 3.00 36.25 11.46
C SER A 15 2.62 35.93 10.02
N ASP A 16 3.51 35.24 9.32
CA ASP A 16 3.29 34.69 8.00
C ASP A 16 2.27 33.53 8.08
N ASP A 17 1.08 33.83 8.60
CA ASP A 17 -0.04 32.90 8.73
C ASP A 17 -0.65 32.57 7.34
N GLY A 18 -0.20 33.26 6.29
CA GLY A 18 -0.50 32.93 4.89
C GLY A 18 0.28 31.71 4.37
N ASP A 19 1.34 31.29 5.06
CA ASP A 19 2.22 30.20 4.62
C ASP A 19 2.14 28.91 5.44
N LYS A 20 1.45 28.95 6.59
CA LYS A 20 1.16 27.74 7.39
C LYS A 20 -0.10 27.02 6.92
N LEU A 21 0.04 25.71 6.68
CA LEU A 21 -1.11 24.82 6.53
C LEU A 21 -2.02 24.93 7.76
N THR A 22 -3.32 24.99 7.54
CA THR A 22 -4.29 24.96 8.63
C THR A 22 -4.17 23.64 9.41
N ALA A 23 -4.50 23.64 10.71
CA ALA A 23 -4.42 22.43 11.54
C ALA A 23 -5.20 21.25 10.95
N LYS A 24 -6.33 21.50 10.27
CA LYS A 24 -7.13 20.47 9.59
C LYS A 24 -6.42 19.90 8.35
N GLN A 25 -5.75 20.76 7.57
CA GLN A 25 -4.96 20.32 6.41
C GLN A 25 -3.73 19.54 6.85
N GLU A 26 -3.05 19.97 7.92
CA GLU A 26 -1.90 19.24 8.47
C GLU A 26 -2.33 17.85 8.97
N HIS A 27 -3.46 17.77 9.70
CA HIS A 27 -4.00 16.49 10.15
C HIS A 27 -4.38 15.58 8.97
N PHE A 28 -4.99 16.13 7.91
CA PHE A 28 -5.22 15.40 6.67
C PHE A 28 -3.92 14.87 6.05
N CYS A 29 -2.87 15.69 5.97
CA CYS A 29 -1.57 15.28 5.42
C CYS A 29 -0.96 14.12 6.22
N GLN A 30 -1.06 14.17 7.55
CA GLN A 30 -0.55 13.12 8.44
C GLN A 30 -1.30 11.79 8.23
N LEU A 31 -2.63 11.82 8.16
CA LEU A 31 -3.45 10.61 7.96
C LEU A 31 -3.17 9.97 6.59
N VAL A 32 -2.99 10.78 5.55
CA VAL A 32 -2.63 10.29 4.21
C VAL A 32 -1.23 9.67 4.21
N ALA A 33 -0.25 10.31 4.86
CA ALA A 33 1.11 9.78 4.96
C ALA A 33 1.19 8.50 5.82
N GLN A 34 0.26 8.30 6.75
CA GLN A 34 0.09 7.05 7.50
C GLN A 34 -0.52 5.92 6.67
N GLY A 35 -1.04 6.20 5.47
CA GLY A 35 -1.58 5.20 4.54
C GLY A 35 -3.10 5.11 4.51
N GLN A 36 -3.83 6.05 5.12
CA GLN A 36 -5.29 6.08 4.98
C GLN A 36 -5.71 6.52 3.56
N THR A 37 -6.91 6.08 3.15
CA THR A 37 -7.50 6.56 1.89
C THR A 37 -7.83 8.04 1.99
N LEU A 38 -7.72 8.77 0.87
CA LEU A 38 -8.01 10.23 0.84
C LEU A 38 -9.40 10.55 1.40
N THR A 39 -10.40 9.71 1.11
CA THR A 39 -11.76 9.86 1.63
C THR A 39 -11.84 9.71 3.14
N ASP A 40 -11.14 8.74 3.70
CA ASP A 40 -11.18 8.46 5.13
C ASP A 40 -10.38 9.50 5.93
N ALA A 41 -9.21 9.88 5.42
CA ALA A 41 -8.43 10.99 5.95
C ALA A 41 -9.23 12.30 5.94
N TYR A 42 -10.00 12.57 4.89
CA TYR A 42 -10.84 13.77 4.81
C TYR A 42 -12.01 13.73 5.79
N LYS A 43 -12.68 12.58 5.95
CA LYS A 43 -13.76 12.41 6.93
C LYS A 43 -13.26 12.65 8.36
N THR A 44 -12.13 12.06 8.70
CA THR A 44 -11.48 12.22 10.01
C THR A 44 -11.02 13.66 10.24
N ALA A 45 -10.38 14.29 9.25
CA ALA A 45 -9.84 15.65 9.41
C ALA A 45 -10.91 16.75 9.45
N TYR A 46 -12.03 16.58 8.74
CA TYR A 46 -13.09 17.59 8.66
C TYR A 46 -14.37 17.24 9.42
N ASN A 47 -14.41 16.08 10.11
CA ASN A 47 -15.56 15.56 10.84
C ASN A 47 -16.88 15.68 10.04
N VAL A 48 -16.88 15.05 8.86
CA VAL A 48 -18.00 15.15 7.91
C VAL A 48 -19.26 14.53 8.51
N LYS A 49 -20.40 15.24 8.45
CA LYS A 49 -21.68 14.75 8.98
C LYS A 49 -22.13 13.47 8.27
N GLU A 50 -22.73 12.55 9.03
CA GLU A 50 -23.23 11.21 8.64
C GLU A 50 -24.34 11.18 7.56
N GLY A 51 -24.68 12.31 6.95
CA GLY A 51 -25.63 12.40 5.82
C GLY A 51 -24.99 12.89 4.51
N THR A 52 -23.67 13.08 4.47
CA THR A 52 -23.01 13.66 3.30
C THR A 52 -22.83 12.62 2.20
N LYS A 53 -23.24 12.95 0.96
CA LYS A 53 -23.11 12.07 -0.19
C LYS A 53 -21.65 11.63 -0.38
N PRO A 54 -21.35 10.33 -0.53
CA PRO A 54 -19.98 9.83 -0.61
C PRO A 54 -19.22 10.36 -1.83
N SER A 55 -19.91 10.63 -2.95
CA SER A 55 -19.31 11.25 -4.13
C SER A 55 -18.74 12.64 -3.85
N THR A 56 -19.42 13.44 -3.03
CA THR A 56 -18.99 14.79 -2.68
C THR A 56 -17.74 14.74 -1.80
N VAL A 57 -17.69 13.81 -0.85
CA VAL A 57 -16.50 13.59 0.01
C VAL A 57 -15.30 13.20 -0.84
N TRP A 58 -15.48 12.27 -1.79
CA TRP A 58 -14.41 11.83 -2.68
C TRP A 58 -13.87 12.96 -3.56
N VAL A 59 -14.77 13.72 -4.21
CA VAL A 59 -14.39 14.88 -5.04
C VAL A 59 -13.67 15.94 -4.20
N ASN A 60 -14.16 16.24 -2.99
CA ASN A 60 -13.55 17.24 -2.12
C ASN A 60 -12.18 16.80 -1.60
N ALA A 61 -12.03 15.53 -1.21
CA ALA A 61 -10.75 14.97 -0.79
C ALA A 61 -9.71 15.00 -1.91
N SER A 62 -10.11 14.57 -3.12
CA SER A 62 -9.24 14.61 -4.31
C SER A 62 -8.87 16.04 -4.71
N ASN A 63 -9.83 16.96 -4.67
CA ASN A 63 -9.59 18.38 -4.90
C ASN A 63 -8.63 18.98 -3.87
N LEU A 64 -8.76 18.61 -2.59
CA LEU A 64 -7.87 19.10 -1.54
C LEU A 64 -6.42 18.68 -1.80
N ALA A 65 -6.20 17.41 -2.16
CA ALA A 65 -4.89 16.85 -2.44
C ALA A 65 -4.26 17.35 -3.75
N THR A 66 -5.07 17.71 -4.74
CA THR A 66 -4.60 18.07 -6.10
C THR A 66 -4.52 19.58 -6.32
N LYS A 67 -5.51 20.36 -5.82
CA LYS A 67 -5.58 21.80 -6.07
C LYS A 67 -4.66 22.61 -5.15
N ASN A 68 -4.34 22.10 -3.97
CA ASN A 68 -3.48 22.79 -3.01
C ASN A 68 -2.06 22.22 -3.09
N THR A 69 -1.20 22.89 -3.86
CA THR A 69 0.21 22.49 -4.00
C THR A 69 0.93 22.38 -2.65
N LYS A 70 0.54 23.20 -1.66
CA LYS A 70 1.07 23.15 -0.28
C LYS A 70 0.74 21.84 0.44
N VAL A 71 -0.47 21.32 0.27
CA VAL A 71 -0.89 20.03 0.86
C VAL A 71 -0.13 18.89 0.20
N THR A 72 0.00 18.92 -1.13
CA THR A 72 0.76 17.91 -1.87
C THR A 72 2.23 17.89 -1.47
N SER A 73 2.89 19.06 -1.37
CA SER A 73 4.29 19.14 -0.95
C SER A 73 4.48 18.66 0.50
N ARG A 74 3.53 18.98 1.39
CA ARG A 74 3.57 18.54 2.77
C ARG A 74 3.43 17.02 2.90
N ILE A 75 2.49 16.40 2.18
CA ILE A 75 2.33 14.93 2.15
C ILE A 75 3.62 14.26 1.68
N LYS A 76 4.25 14.78 0.63
CA LYS A 76 5.52 14.26 0.12
C LYS A 76 6.62 14.35 1.17
N ALA A 77 6.79 15.51 1.80
CA ALA A 77 7.80 15.71 2.84
C ALA A 77 7.62 14.75 4.03
N ILE A 78 6.39 14.58 4.53
CA ILE A 78 6.12 13.64 5.63
C ILE A 78 6.38 12.19 5.19
N THR A 79 6.00 11.83 3.97
CA THR A 79 6.23 10.48 3.44
C THR A 79 7.71 10.19 3.26
N GLU A 80 8.48 11.15 2.76
CA GLU A 80 9.94 11.07 2.65
C GLU A 80 10.60 10.93 4.02
N GLU A 81 10.15 11.68 5.01
CA GLU A 81 10.64 11.56 6.38
C GLU A 81 10.34 10.17 6.98
N ILE A 82 9.11 9.66 6.82
CA ILE A 82 8.72 8.33 7.30
C ILE A 82 9.56 7.25 6.60
N THR A 83 9.73 7.34 5.28
CA THR A 83 10.52 6.36 4.53
C THR A 83 12.01 6.42 4.89
N ALA A 84 12.58 7.61 5.11
CA ALA A 84 13.96 7.76 5.57
C ALA A 84 14.16 7.16 6.97
N ARG A 85 13.20 7.39 7.89
CA ARG A 85 13.20 6.78 9.23
C ARG A 85 13.13 5.26 9.14
N LYS A 86 12.19 4.71 8.36
CA LYS A 86 12.05 3.26 8.15
C LYS A 86 13.32 2.63 7.57
N ARG A 87 13.92 3.24 6.55
CA ARG A 87 15.21 2.78 5.99
C ARG A 87 16.29 2.71 7.06
N THR A 88 16.39 3.76 7.88
CA THR A 88 17.37 3.81 8.96
C THR A 88 17.11 2.75 10.03
N GLU A 89 15.83 2.50 10.38
CA GLU A 89 15.43 1.46 11.33
C GLU A 89 15.73 0.06 10.79
N GLU A 90 15.43 -0.20 9.51
CA GLU A 90 15.76 -1.46 8.84
C GLU A 90 17.26 -1.71 8.83
N ASP A 91 18.06 -0.69 8.52
CA ASP A 91 19.52 -0.83 8.50
C ASP A 91 20.10 -1.05 9.90
N LYS A 92 19.59 -0.34 10.91
CA LYS A 92 19.94 -0.59 12.32
C LYS A 92 19.60 -2.01 12.75
N LEU A 93 18.43 -2.51 12.37
CA LEU A 93 18.00 -3.86 12.70
C LEU A 93 18.90 -4.89 12.02
N LYS A 94 19.24 -4.71 10.75
CA LYS A 94 20.18 -5.59 10.04
C LYS A 94 21.54 -5.62 10.73
N ILE A 95 22.10 -4.46 11.06
CA ILE A 95 23.38 -4.36 11.79
C ILE A 95 23.30 -5.12 13.11
N TRP A 96 22.23 -4.90 13.88
CA TRP A 96 22.04 -5.56 15.17
C TRP A 96 21.92 -7.09 15.02
N VAL A 97 21.12 -7.59 14.08
CA VAL A 97 20.97 -9.02 13.83
C VAL A 97 22.29 -9.65 13.40
N THR A 98 23.03 -9.00 12.49
CA THR A 98 24.34 -9.49 12.04
C THR A 98 25.35 -9.53 13.18
N ASP A 99 25.38 -8.51 14.04
CA ASP A 99 26.27 -8.46 15.20
C ASP A 99 25.92 -9.53 16.24
N GLN A 100 24.63 -9.75 16.51
CA GLN A 100 24.19 -10.83 17.39
C GLN A 100 24.55 -12.21 16.83
N LEU A 101 24.30 -12.46 15.54
CA LEU A 101 24.71 -13.72 14.89
C LEU A 101 26.23 -13.94 14.97
N LYS A 102 27.02 -12.87 14.84
CA LYS A 102 28.48 -12.95 15.00
C LYS A 102 28.88 -13.31 16.42
N SER A 103 28.23 -12.70 17.43
CA SER A 103 28.45 -13.04 18.84
C SER A 103 28.11 -14.50 19.13
N GLU A 104 26.96 -14.98 18.67
CA GLU A 104 26.53 -16.38 18.83
C GLU A 104 27.50 -17.35 18.13
N ALA A 105 27.97 -17.00 16.93
CA ALA A 105 28.98 -17.80 16.22
C ALA A 105 30.31 -17.92 16.98
N MET A 106 30.69 -16.92 17.79
CA MET A 106 31.93 -16.91 18.55
C MET A 106 31.80 -17.51 19.96
N ASN A 107 30.66 -17.30 20.63
CA ASN A 107 30.51 -17.55 22.06
C ASN A 107 29.56 -18.69 22.42
N ALA A 108 28.76 -19.19 21.47
CA ALA A 108 27.76 -20.22 21.79
C ALA A 108 28.43 -21.53 22.22
N GLN A 109 27.93 -22.10 23.32
CA GLN A 109 28.42 -23.35 23.91
C GLN A 109 28.10 -24.57 23.04
N SER A 110 27.03 -24.50 22.24
CA SER A 110 26.62 -25.57 21.33
C SER A 110 27.25 -25.39 19.96
N ASP A 111 27.94 -26.43 19.48
CA ASP A 111 28.54 -26.49 18.16
C ASP A 111 27.48 -26.31 17.06
N SER A 112 26.30 -26.89 17.25
CA SER A 112 25.17 -26.75 16.32
C SER A 112 24.70 -25.30 16.21
N ALA A 113 24.67 -24.57 17.32
CA ALA A 113 24.28 -23.15 17.33
C ALA A 113 25.31 -22.28 16.61
N ARG A 114 26.62 -22.54 16.81
CA ARG A 114 27.69 -21.82 16.10
C ARG A 114 27.63 -22.05 14.60
N VAL A 115 27.45 -23.30 14.16
CA VAL A 115 27.36 -23.65 12.74
C VAL A 115 26.11 -23.04 12.10
N ALA A 116 24.96 -23.04 12.80
CA ALA A 116 23.75 -22.40 12.31
C ALA A 116 23.91 -20.88 12.13
N ALA A 117 24.53 -20.20 13.10
CA ALA A 117 24.80 -18.76 13.02
C ALA A 117 25.75 -18.43 11.85
N LEU A 118 26.84 -19.18 11.69
CA LEU A 118 27.78 -19.03 10.56
C LEU A 118 27.10 -19.28 9.21
N THR A 119 26.22 -20.29 9.14
CA THR A 119 25.45 -20.59 7.93
C THR A 119 24.52 -19.43 7.59
N GLN A 120 23.82 -18.86 8.58
CA GLN A 120 22.92 -17.73 8.35
C GLN A 120 23.67 -16.47 7.91
N LEU A 121 24.85 -16.22 8.48
CA LEU A 121 25.75 -15.15 8.02
C LEU A 121 26.20 -15.39 6.57
N GLY A 122 26.61 -16.62 6.22
CA GLY A 122 26.98 -16.97 4.85
C GLY A 122 25.83 -16.83 3.85
N ARG A 123 24.59 -17.16 4.26
CA ARG A 123 23.38 -16.92 3.45
C ARG A 123 23.14 -15.43 3.23
N SER A 124 23.35 -14.59 4.25
CA SER A 124 23.14 -13.14 4.16
C SER A 124 24.05 -12.44 3.14
N ILE A 125 25.27 -12.97 2.92
CA ILE A 125 26.24 -12.45 1.96
C ILE A 125 26.18 -13.16 0.60
N GLY A 126 25.23 -14.09 0.40
CA GLY A 126 25.10 -14.84 -0.85
C GLY A 126 26.20 -15.89 -1.08
N MET A 127 26.87 -16.36 -0.03
CA MET A 127 27.94 -17.37 -0.13
C MET A 127 27.42 -18.75 -0.54
N PHE A 128 26.17 -19.06 -0.18
CA PHE A 128 25.50 -20.29 -0.56
C PHE A 128 24.54 -20.02 -1.72
N SER A 129 24.71 -20.71 -2.84
CA SER A 129 23.71 -20.75 -3.90
C SER A 129 22.75 -21.92 -3.64
N ASP A 130 21.50 -21.62 -3.27
CA ASP A 130 20.42 -22.60 -3.37
C ASP A 130 20.01 -22.70 -4.85
N ARG A 131 20.88 -23.29 -5.68
CA ARG A 131 20.55 -23.62 -7.07
C ARG A 131 19.63 -24.84 -7.05
N VAL A 132 18.33 -24.60 -6.86
CA VAL A 132 17.30 -25.59 -7.15
C VAL A 132 17.13 -25.61 -8.66
N GLU A 133 17.82 -26.53 -9.33
CA GLU A 133 17.53 -26.88 -10.72
C GLU A 133 16.16 -27.53 -10.73
N THR A 134 15.10 -26.72 -10.87
CA THR A 134 13.80 -27.23 -11.25
C THR A 134 13.91 -27.62 -12.71
N GLU A 135 14.37 -28.84 -12.98
CA GLU A 135 14.04 -29.51 -14.23
C GLU A 135 12.51 -29.63 -14.24
N GLU A 136 11.82 -28.65 -14.83
CA GLU A 136 10.44 -28.80 -15.24
C GLU A 136 10.41 -29.86 -16.35
N LYS A 137 10.48 -31.13 -15.96
CA LYS A 137 9.96 -32.23 -16.77
C LYS A 137 8.45 -32.07 -16.76
N SER A 138 7.96 -31.11 -17.55
CA SER A 138 6.57 -31.16 -17.95
C SER A 138 6.43 -32.40 -18.82
N ASP A 139 6.06 -33.53 -18.21
CA ASP A 139 5.62 -34.74 -18.93
C ASP A 139 4.34 -34.48 -19.78
N ARG A 140 3.85 -33.24 -19.78
CA ARG A 140 2.82 -32.75 -20.68
C ARG A 140 3.44 -32.42 -22.02
N THR A 141 3.19 -33.28 -22.99
CA THR A 141 3.54 -32.98 -24.37
C THR A 141 2.72 -31.78 -24.85
N ALA A 142 3.21 -31.06 -25.86
CA ALA A 142 2.48 -29.93 -26.45
C ALA A 142 1.05 -30.33 -26.89
N SER A 143 0.86 -31.59 -27.28
CA SER A 143 -0.44 -32.17 -27.65
C SER A 143 -1.40 -32.28 -26.46
N ASP A 144 -0.92 -32.65 -25.28
CA ASP A 144 -1.75 -32.72 -24.06
C ASP A 144 -2.24 -31.33 -23.65
N ILE A 145 -1.38 -30.32 -23.83
CA ILE A 145 -1.71 -28.91 -23.56
C ILE A 145 -2.76 -28.42 -24.55
N GLU A 146 -2.61 -28.73 -25.83
CA GLU A 146 -3.58 -28.38 -26.87
C GLU A 146 -4.95 -29.02 -26.61
N ALA A 147 -4.98 -30.31 -26.28
CA ALA A 147 -6.22 -31.02 -25.99
C ALA A 147 -6.95 -30.47 -24.74
N ASP A 148 -6.21 -30.03 -23.72
CA ASP A 148 -6.78 -29.38 -22.53
C ASP A 148 -7.33 -27.98 -22.86
N LEU A 149 -6.60 -27.19 -23.65
CA LEU A 149 -7.04 -25.88 -24.12
C LEU A 149 -8.30 -25.97 -24.98
N GLN A 150 -8.35 -26.92 -25.92
CA GLN A 150 -9.53 -27.17 -26.76
C GLN A 150 -10.75 -27.60 -25.93
N ARG A 151 -10.57 -28.46 -24.93
CA ARG A 151 -11.64 -28.84 -23.99
C ARG A 151 -12.18 -27.63 -23.22
N ARG A 152 -11.29 -26.80 -22.69
CA ARG A 152 -11.69 -25.58 -21.95
C ARG A 152 -12.42 -24.59 -22.85
N LEU A 153 -11.95 -24.40 -24.08
CA LEU A 153 -12.62 -23.57 -25.10
C LEU A 153 -14.01 -24.10 -25.45
N ALA A 154 -14.16 -25.41 -25.62
CA ALA A 154 -15.46 -26.04 -25.92
C ALA A 154 -16.49 -25.85 -24.79
N VAL A 155 -16.04 -25.87 -23.53
CA VAL A 155 -16.91 -25.59 -22.37
C VAL A 155 -17.39 -24.14 -22.39
N LEU A 156 -16.50 -23.19 -22.72
CA LEU A 156 -16.83 -21.76 -22.81
C LEU A 156 -17.69 -21.42 -24.03
N MET A 157 -17.56 -22.18 -25.12
CA MET A 157 -18.34 -21.97 -26.35
C MET A 157 -19.69 -22.70 -26.38
N ARG A 158 -20.06 -23.47 -25.34
CA ARG A 158 -21.41 -24.05 -25.27
C ARG A 158 -22.44 -22.93 -25.06
N PRO A 159 -23.44 -22.77 -25.96
CA PRO A 159 -24.53 -21.84 -25.72
C PRO A 159 -25.35 -22.35 -24.53
N CYS A 160 -25.58 -21.46 -23.55
CA CYS A 160 -26.55 -21.67 -22.48
C CYS A 160 -27.94 -21.88 -23.11
N VAL A 161 -28.41 -23.12 -23.22
CA VAL A 161 -29.78 -23.42 -23.66
C VAL A 161 -30.72 -23.18 -22.49
N ALA A 162 -31.14 -21.93 -22.33
CA ALA A 162 -32.25 -21.55 -21.49
C ALA A 162 -33.56 -22.16 -22.04
N GLY A 163 -34.39 -22.67 -21.14
CA GLY A 163 -35.61 -23.43 -21.47
C GLY A 163 -36.65 -22.70 -22.32
N ARG A 164 -37.41 -23.49 -23.08
CA ARG A 164 -38.79 -23.22 -23.53
C ARG A 164 -39.32 -24.40 -24.36
N SER A 165 -40.32 -25.12 -23.85
CA SER A 165 -41.49 -25.58 -24.62
C SER A 165 -42.52 -26.21 -23.69
N GLY A 166 -43.55 -25.42 -23.38
CA GLY A 166 -44.84 -25.94 -22.92
C GLY A 166 -45.76 -26.28 -24.09
N TRP A 167 -46.94 -26.79 -23.73
CA TRP A 167 -48.11 -27.18 -24.54
C TRP A 167 -48.01 -28.61 -25.08
N GLY A 168 -48.85 -29.57 -24.70
CA GLY A 168 -50.27 -29.48 -24.34
C GLY A 168 -51.06 -30.17 -25.45
N SER A 169 -51.42 -31.45 -25.25
CA SER A 169 -52.53 -32.20 -25.87
C SER A 169 -52.21 -33.70 -25.86
N ARG A 170 -52.82 -34.46 -24.94
CA ARG A 170 -53.00 -35.91 -25.13
C ARG A 170 -54.49 -36.18 -25.11
N SER A 171 -55.02 -36.34 -26.32
CA SER A 171 -56.40 -36.70 -26.63
C SER A 171 -56.64 -38.18 -26.31
N ILE A 172 -57.58 -38.41 -25.39
CA ILE A 172 -58.68 -39.38 -25.42
C ILE A 172 -58.52 -40.58 -26.39
N ALA A 173 -58.49 -41.80 -25.81
CA ALA A 173 -58.96 -43.02 -26.46
C ALA A 173 -59.83 -43.78 -25.45
N SER A 174 -61.14 -43.78 -25.71
CA SER A 174 -62.16 -44.58 -25.02
C SER A 174 -62.27 -45.96 -25.65
N SER A 175 -62.62 -46.92 -24.78
CA SER A 175 -63.46 -48.12 -24.96
C SER A 175 -63.30 -49.02 -26.17
#